data_AF-A0A2D6ZSW3-F1
#
_entry.id   AF-A0A2D6ZSW3-F1
#
_cell.length_a   1.000
_cell.length_b   1.000
_cell.length_c   1.000
_cell.angle_alpha   90.00
_cell.angle_beta   90.00
_cell.angle_gamma   90.00
#
_symmetry.space_group_name_H-M   'P 1'
#
loop_
_entity.id
_entity.type
_entity.pdbx_description
1 polymer ?
#
loop_
_entity_poly.entity_id
_entity_poly.type
_entity_poly.pdbx_seq_one_letter_code
_entity_poly.pdbx_strand_id
1 'polypeptide(L)'
;MKIEPDKSLLLIIDVQEKLIDHIYGRNIIVENIKILVKTFSVLNFPIILSEQYPNGLGKTIDDILINKPNSDNFFSFEKITFSCFPNDSFKKLLSKLKKK
;
A
#
# COMPACT_ATOMS: atom_id res chain seq x y z
N MET A 1 3.35 -18.57 -7.27
CA MET A 1 3.70 -17.64 -6.18
C MET A 1 3.12 -18.19 -4.89
N LYS A 2 3.91 -18.30 -3.82
CA LYS A 2 3.44 -18.81 -2.51
C LYS A 2 3.30 -17.62 -1.57
N ILE A 3 2.14 -17.49 -0.94
CA ILE A 3 1.86 -16.45 0.07
C ILE A 3 1.95 -17.15 1.43
N GLU A 4 2.92 -16.76 2.26
CA GLU A 4 3.14 -17.32 3.59
C GLU A 4 2.81 -16.25 4.65
N PRO A 5 1.93 -16.53 5.62
CA PRO A 5 1.53 -15.56 6.64
C PRO A 5 2.68 -14.81 7.29
N ASP A 6 3.74 -15.51 7.66
CA ASP A 6 4.85 -14.94 8.42
C ASP A 6 5.94 -14.29 7.57
N LYS A 7 5.82 -14.37 6.24
CA LYS A 7 6.85 -13.88 5.29
C LYS A 7 6.28 -12.98 4.20
N SER A 8 5.01 -12.62 4.28
CA SER A 8 4.34 -11.82 3.26
C SER A 8 3.68 -10.60 3.87
N LEU A 9 3.74 -9.51 3.11
CA LEU A 9 2.99 -8.27 3.33
C LEU A 9 2.61 -7.70 1.96
N LEU A 10 1.61 -6.83 1.93
CA LEU A 10 1.24 -6.09 0.73
C LEU A 10 1.81 -4.68 0.83
N LEU A 11 2.63 -4.29 -0.14
CA LEU A 11 3.11 -2.92 -0.29
C LEU A 11 2.42 -2.29 -1.51
N ILE A 12 1.60 -1.26 -1.27
CA ILE A 12 0.92 -0.47 -2.30
C ILE A 12 1.68 0.84 -2.46
N ILE A 13 2.09 1.14 -3.70
CA ILE A 13 3.01 2.25 -3.97
C ILE A 13 2.27 3.34 -4.77
N ASP A 14 2.08 4.50 -4.16
CA ASP A 14 1.75 5.77 -4.81
C ASP A 14 0.47 5.72 -5.70
N VAL A 15 -0.58 5.05 -5.22
CA VAL A 15 -1.87 4.95 -5.93
C VAL A 15 -2.76 6.16 -5.57
N GLN A 16 -2.35 7.33 -6.06
CA GLN A 16 -2.91 8.63 -5.66
C GLN A 16 -3.79 9.26 -6.73
N GLU A 17 -4.71 10.13 -6.30
CA GLU A 17 -5.73 10.81 -7.12
C GLU A 17 -5.16 11.45 -8.38
N LYS A 18 -4.06 12.23 -8.29
CA LYS A 18 -3.49 12.92 -9.47
C LYS A 18 -2.57 12.05 -10.30
N LEU A 19 -2.16 10.87 -9.81
CA LEU A 19 -1.30 9.96 -10.56
C LEU A 19 -2.12 8.97 -11.38
N ILE A 20 -3.18 8.40 -10.78
CA ILE A 20 -3.89 7.25 -11.33
C ILE A 20 -4.55 7.53 -12.68
N ASP A 21 -4.99 8.78 -12.92
CA ASP A 21 -5.64 9.18 -14.17
C ASP A 21 -4.68 9.23 -15.37
N HIS A 22 -3.37 9.28 -15.09
CA HIS A 22 -2.31 9.22 -16.11
C HIS A 22 -1.75 7.80 -16.31
N ILE A 23 -2.25 6.80 -15.56
CA ILE A 23 -1.79 5.41 -15.67
C ILE A 23 -2.64 4.65 -16.69
N TYR A 24 -1.97 4.10 -17.70
CA TYR A 24 -2.61 3.18 -18.65
C TYR A 24 -3.17 1.95 -17.93
N GLY A 25 -4.42 1.60 -18.22
CA GLY A 25 -5.07 0.46 -17.59
C GLY A 25 -5.46 0.70 -16.12
N ARG A 26 -5.65 1.96 -15.68
CA ARG A 26 -6.03 2.28 -14.30
C ARG A 26 -7.16 1.41 -13.73
N ASN A 27 -8.21 1.15 -14.51
CA ASN A 27 -9.36 0.38 -14.04
C ASN A 27 -8.95 -1.05 -13.64
N ILE A 28 -8.13 -1.73 -14.45
CA ILE A 28 -7.70 -3.10 -14.14
C ILE A 28 -6.70 -3.13 -12.99
N ILE A 29 -5.86 -2.10 -12.87
CA ILE A 29 -4.92 -1.95 -11.75
C ILE A 29 -5.68 -1.77 -10.44
N VAL A 30 -6.66 -0.85 -10.41
CA VAL A 30 -7.48 -0.57 -9.22
C VAL A 30 -8.28 -1.80 -8.79
N GLU A 31 -8.91 -2.52 -9.73
CA GLU A 31 -9.63 -3.75 -9.41
C GLU A 31 -8.70 -4.84 -8.85
N ASN A 32 -7.50 -5.01 -9.40
CA ASN A 32 -6.53 -5.96 -8.88
C ASN A 32 -6.03 -5.57 -7.48
N ILE A 33 -5.79 -4.27 -7.23
CA ILE A 33 -5.42 -3.79 -5.90
C ILE A 33 -6.55 -4.06 -4.90
N LYS A 34 -7.82 -3.84 -5.27
CA LYS A 34 -8.98 -4.13 -4.41
C LYS A 34 -9.04 -5.60 -4.01
N ILE A 35 -8.76 -6.51 -4.95
CA ILE A 35 -8.68 -7.95 -4.68
C ILE A 35 -7.54 -8.25 -3.70
N LEU A 36 -6.36 -7.66 -3.89
CA LEU A 36 -5.21 -7.85 -3.00
C LEU A 36 -5.48 -7.30 -1.60
N VAL A 37 -6.01 -6.08 -1.48
CA VAL A 37 -6.37 -5.46 -0.20
C VAL A 37 -7.38 -6.34 0.54
N LYS A 38 -8.43 -6.80 -0.15
CA LYS A 38 -9.43 -7.70 0.44
C LYS A 38 -8.79 -9.02 0.89
N THR A 39 -7.91 -9.61 0.07
CA THR A 39 -7.25 -10.87 0.38
C THR A 39 -6.35 -10.74 1.62
N PHE A 40 -5.49 -9.73 1.66
CA PHE A 40 -4.59 -9.49 2.79
C PHE A 40 -5.37 -9.10 4.06
N SER A 41 -6.49 -8.39 3.93
CA SER A 41 -7.37 -8.08 5.06
C SER A 41 -8.04 -9.31 5.65
N VAL A 42 -8.58 -10.21 4.81
CA VAL A 42 -9.20 -11.48 5.23
C VAL A 42 -8.17 -12.39 5.91
N LEU A 43 -6.94 -12.42 5.40
CA LEU A 43 -5.85 -13.20 5.96
C LEU A 43 -5.20 -12.54 7.20
N ASN A 44 -5.61 -11.32 7.55
CA ASN A 44 -5.03 -10.51 8.62
C ASN A 44 -3.50 -10.28 8.44
N PHE A 45 -3.07 -10.06 7.20
CA PHE A 45 -1.68 -9.79 6.87
C PHE A 45 -1.41 -8.28 6.80
N PRO A 46 -0.17 -7.84 7.02
CA PRO A 46 0.16 -6.42 6.99
C PRO A 46 -0.03 -5.83 5.58
N ILE A 47 -0.64 -4.65 5.54
CA ILE A 47 -0.73 -3.80 4.35
C ILE A 47 -0.01 -2.50 4.65
N ILE A 48 0.92 -2.10 3.78
CA ILE A 48 1.64 -0.83 3.84
C ILE A 48 1.30 -0.05 2.57
N LEU A 49 1.00 1.23 2.73
CA LEU A 49 0.77 2.15 1.64
C LEU A 49 1.81 3.28 1.64
N SER A 50 2.36 3.62 0.49
CA SER A 50 3.15 4.85 0.32
C SER A 50 2.35 5.93 -0.41
N GLU A 51 2.53 7.17 0.02
CA GLU A 51 2.08 8.36 -0.71
C GLU A 51 3.29 9.23 -1.07
N GLN A 52 3.46 9.49 -2.37
CA GLN A 52 4.45 10.44 -2.86
C GLN A 52 3.87 11.86 -2.74
N TYR A 53 4.52 12.72 -1.96
CA TYR A 53 4.19 14.15 -1.83
C TYR A 53 2.66 14.44 -1.89
N PRO A 54 1.86 13.94 -0.93
CA PRO A 54 0.39 14.00 -1.01
C PRO A 54 -0.16 15.42 -1.12
N ASN A 55 0.55 16.42 -0.57
CA ASN A 55 0.23 17.84 -0.76
C ASN A 55 0.16 18.25 -2.25
N GLY A 56 1.02 17.67 -3.09
CA GLY A 56 1.04 17.94 -4.53
C GLY A 56 0.25 16.94 -5.36
N LEU A 57 0.27 15.66 -5.01
CA LEU A 57 -0.27 14.56 -5.83
C LEU A 57 -1.64 14.03 -5.36
N GLY A 58 -2.20 14.60 -4.29
CA GLY A 58 -3.44 14.12 -3.68
C GLY A 58 -3.22 12.92 -2.77
N LYS A 59 -4.29 12.45 -2.16
CA LYS A 59 -4.24 11.26 -1.31
C LYS A 59 -4.39 10.00 -2.15
N THR A 60 -4.23 8.86 -1.49
CA THR A 60 -4.66 7.57 -2.02
C THR A 60 -6.12 7.62 -2.45
N ILE A 61 -6.47 6.99 -3.57
CA ILE A 61 -7.87 6.90 -4.01
C ILE A 61 -8.72 6.09 -3.03
N ASP A 62 -9.93 6.57 -2.76
CA ASP A 62 -10.88 5.91 -1.85
C ASP A 62 -11.25 4.50 -2.32
N ASP A 63 -11.29 4.26 -3.63
CA ASP A 63 -11.65 2.98 -4.27
C ASP A 63 -10.88 1.78 -3.70
N ILE A 64 -9.59 1.96 -3.37
CA ILE A 64 -8.75 0.87 -2.84
C ILE A 64 -8.78 0.79 -1.31
N LEU A 65 -9.39 1.77 -0.63
CA LEU A 65 -9.50 1.84 0.82
C LEU A 65 -10.81 1.23 1.36
N ILE A 66 -11.78 0.94 0.50
CA ILE A 66 -13.11 0.40 0.85
C ILE A 66 -12.99 -0.87 1.71
N ASN A 67 -12.01 -1.73 1.42
CA ASN A 67 -11.80 -3.00 2.13
C ASN A 67 -10.62 -2.94 3.10
N LYS A 68 -10.18 -1.76 3.55
CA LYS A 68 -9.06 -1.66 4.48
C LYS A 68 -9.37 -2.43 5.78
N PRO A 69 -8.40 -3.19 6.34
CA PRO A 69 -8.63 -3.92 7.58
C PRO A 69 -8.76 -2.95 8.77
N ASN A 70 -9.14 -3.49 9.93
CA ASN A 70 -9.04 -2.77 11.18
C ASN A 70 -7.59 -2.27 11.40
N SER A 71 -7.43 -1.15 12.10
CA SER A 71 -6.23 -0.30 12.10
C SER A 71 -4.91 -1.01 12.39
N ASP A 72 -4.92 -2.14 13.08
CA ASP A 72 -3.72 -2.74 13.66
C ASP A 72 -2.76 -3.34 12.61
N ASN A 73 -3.25 -3.64 11.40
CA ASN A 73 -2.47 -4.23 10.30
C ASN A 73 -2.45 -3.39 9.02
N PHE A 74 -2.90 -2.14 9.10
CA PHE A 74 -2.86 -1.20 7.99
C PHE A 74 -1.98 0.00 8.33
N PHE A 75 -1.00 0.28 7.49
CA PHE A 75 -0.03 1.34 7.71
C PHE A 75 0.11 2.20 6.48
N SER A 76 0.37 3.48 6.66
CA SER A 76 0.74 4.39 5.57
C SER A 76 1.96 5.23 5.95
N PHE A 77 2.69 5.69 4.94
CA PHE A 77 3.76 6.66 5.12
C PHE A 77 3.88 7.56 3.90
N GLU A 78 4.33 8.79 4.15
CA GLU A 78 4.59 9.76 3.10
C GLU A 78 6.08 9.75 2.72
N LYS A 79 6.36 10.02 1.44
CA LYS A 79 7.73 10.15 0.92
C LYS A 79 7.82 11.23 -0.16
N ILE A 80 9.02 11.76 -0.33
CA ILE A 80 9.38 12.62 -1.48
C ILE A 80 10.37 11.93 -2.43
N THR A 81 10.92 10.79 -2.04
CA THR A 81 11.81 9.96 -2.85
C THR A 81 11.02 8.96 -3.68
N PHE A 82 11.44 8.68 -4.92
CA PHE A 82 10.79 7.65 -5.74
C PHE A 82 10.80 6.27 -5.07
N SER A 83 11.96 5.85 -4.56
CA SER A 83 12.06 4.58 -3.83
C SER A 83 11.46 4.70 -2.42
N CYS A 84 10.77 3.64 -1.99
CA CYS A 84 10.28 3.50 -0.62
C CYS A 84 11.41 3.20 0.38
N PHE A 85 12.43 2.44 -0.05
CA PHE A 85 13.43 1.89 0.87
C PHE A 85 14.30 2.94 1.60
N PRO A 86 14.71 4.07 0.99
CA PRO A 86 15.46 5.12 1.67
C PRO A 86 14.67 5.83 2.79
N ASN A 87 13.34 5.70 2.83
CA ASN A 87 12.50 6.36 3.81
C ASN A 87 12.61 5.69 5.20
N ASP A 88 12.98 6.45 6.22
CA ASP A 88 13.20 5.91 7.56
C ASP A 88 11.90 5.42 8.23
N SER A 89 10.76 6.05 7.94
CA SER A 89 9.45 5.57 8.43
C SER A 89 9.14 4.20 7.85
N PHE A 90 9.42 3.98 6.56
CA PHE A 90 9.26 2.68 5.92
C PHE A 90 10.21 1.63 6.51
N LYS A 91 11.50 1.93 6.71
CA LYS A 91 12.45 1.00 7.34
C LYS A 91 12.03 0.61 8.76
N LYS A 92 11.59 1.57 9.57
CA LYS A 92 11.09 1.34 10.94
C LYS A 92 9.83 0.48 10.94
N LEU A 93 8.93 0.72 10.00
CA LEU A 93 7.72 -0.06 9.85
C LEU A 93 8.05 -1.51 9.45
N LEU A 94 8.92 -1.70 8.46
CA LEU A 94 9.34 -3.01 8.00
C LEU A 94 10.01 -3.83 9.11
N SER A 95 10.89 -3.21 9.91
CA SER A 95 11.54 -3.87 11.04
C SER A 95 10.56 -4.25 12.16
N LYS A 96 9.55 -3.42 12.43
CA LYS A 96 8.48 -3.70 13.41
C LYS A 96 7.64 -4.92 13.01
N LEU A 97 7.39 -5.11 11.72
CA LEU A 97 6.56 -6.20 11.21
C LEU A 97 7.27 -7.57 11.23
N LYS A 98 8.58 -7.61 11.47
CA LYS A 98 9.40 -8.84 11.65
C LYS A 98 9.18 -9.91 10.57
N LYS A 99 8.78 -9.53 9.36
CA LYS A 99 8.67 -10.45 8.21
C LYS A 99 10.08 -10.73 7.69
N LYS A 100 10.45 -12.01 7.57
CA LYS A 100 11.75 -12.47 7.04
C LYS A 100 11.68 -12.70 5.55
#